data_AF-Q70AB8-F1
#
_entry.id   AF-Q70AB8-F1
#
_cell.length_a   1.000
_cell.length_b   1.000
_cell.length_c   1.000
_cell.angle_alpha   90.00
_cell.angle_beta   90.00
_cell.angle_gamma   90.00
#
_symmetry.space_group_name_H-M   'P 1'
#
loop_
_entity.id
_entity.type
_entity.pdbx_description
1 polymer ?
#
loop_
_entity_poly.entity_id
_entity_poly.type
_entity_poly.pdbx_seq_one_letter_code
_entity_poly.pdbx_strand_id
1 'polypeptide(L)'
;AAQHDEAQQNAFYQVLNMPNLNADQRNGFIQSLKDDPSQSANVLGEAKKLNESQAPKADNNFNKEQQNAFYEILNMPNLNEEQRNGFIQSLKDDPSQSANLLSEAKKLNESQAPKADNKFNKEQQNAFYEILHLPNLNEEQRNGFIQSLKDDPSQSANLLAEAKKLNDAQAPKADNKFNKEQQNAFYEILHLPNLTEEQRNGFIQSLKDDPSVSKEILAEAKKLNDAQAPKEEDNNKPGKEDGNKPGKEDGN
;
A
#
# COMPACT_ATOMS: atom_id res chain seq x y z
N ALA A 1 -46.59 -29.03 -50.42
CA ALA A 1 -45.53 -29.06 -49.39
C ALA A 1 -45.21 -27.61 -49.07
N ALA A 2 -45.79 -27.08 -47.98
CA ALA A 2 -45.59 -25.69 -47.60
C ALA A 2 -44.14 -25.52 -47.14
N GLN A 3 -43.40 -24.65 -47.81
CA GLN A 3 -42.09 -24.21 -47.35
C GLN A 3 -42.29 -23.54 -46.00
N HIS A 4 -41.81 -24.17 -44.93
CA HIS A 4 -41.66 -23.48 -43.66
C HIS A 4 -40.65 -22.36 -43.88
N ASP A 5 -41.15 -21.13 -43.90
CA ASP A 5 -40.33 -19.92 -43.95
C ASP A 5 -39.28 -19.99 -42.83
N GLU A 6 -38.06 -19.57 -43.10
CA GLU A 6 -36.95 -19.60 -42.13
C GLU A 6 -37.35 -18.91 -40.82
N ALA A 7 -38.18 -17.87 -40.93
CA ALA A 7 -38.80 -17.18 -39.79
C ALA A 7 -39.66 -18.10 -38.90
N GLN A 8 -40.40 -19.05 -39.51
CA GLN A 8 -41.25 -20.00 -38.78
C GLN A 8 -40.41 -21.07 -38.07
N GLN A 9 -39.37 -21.59 -38.74
CA GLN A 9 -38.46 -22.56 -38.12
C GLN A 9 -37.69 -21.91 -36.96
N ASN A 10 -37.29 -20.65 -37.14
CA ASN A 10 -36.62 -19.87 -36.11
C ASN A 10 -37.55 -19.61 -34.91
N ALA A 11 -38.83 -19.26 -35.15
CA ALA A 11 -39.82 -19.10 -34.09
C ALA A 11 -40.02 -20.41 -33.30
N PHE A 12 -40.11 -21.55 -34.00
CA PHE A 12 -40.25 -22.86 -33.37
C PHE A 12 -39.04 -23.21 -32.50
N TYR A 13 -37.82 -23.03 -33.02
CA TYR A 13 -36.59 -23.30 -32.29
C TYR A 13 -36.43 -22.39 -31.07
N GLN A 14 -36.79 -21.10 -31.20
CA GLN A 14 -36.75 -20.17 -30.08
C GLN A 14 -37.71 -20.57 -28.96
N VAL A 15 -38.98 -20.88 -29.28
CA VAL A 15 -39.98 -21.30 -28.29
C VAL A 15 -39.58 -22.60 -27.60
N LEU A 16 -39.03 -23.57 -28.35
CA LEU A 16 -38.59 -24.85 -27.80
C LEU A 16 -37.51 -24.70 -26.73
N ASN A 17 -36.62 -23.72 -26.90
CA ASN A 17 -35.47 -23.48 -26.02
C ASN A 17 -35.71 -22.39 -24.96
N MET A 18 -36.95 -21.92 -24.79
CA MET A 18 -37.27 -20.93 -23.75
C MET A 18 -37.17 -21.58 -22.35
N PRO A 19 -36.27 -21.07 -21.48
CA PRO A 19 -35.93 -21.72 -20.21
C PRO A 19 -37.02 -21.58 -19.15
N ASN A 20 -37.84 -20.53 -19.23
CA ASN A 20 -38.79 -20.18 -18.17
C ASN A 20 -40.24 -20.58 -18.50
N LEU A 21 -40.45 -21.31 -19.60
CA LEU A 21 -41.75 -21.91 -19.92
C LEU A 21 -41.80 -23.34 -19.38
N ASN A 22 -42.89 -23.67 -18.70
CA ASN A 22 -43.16 -25.07 -18.34
C ASN A 22 -43.55 -25.88 -19.60
N ALA A 23 -43.58 -27.22 -19.46
CA ALA A 23 -43.85 -28.12 -20.58
C ALA A 23 -45.20 -27.83 -21.25
N ASP A 24 -46.25 -27.53 -20.48
CA ASP A 24 -47.58 -27.29 -21.03
C ASP A 24 -47.67 -25.97 -21.80
N GLN A 25 -47.06 -24.90 -21.27
CA GLN A 25 -46.98 -23.60 -21.95
C GLN A 25 -46.17 -23.70 -23.24
N ARG A 26 -45.01 -24.36 -23.17
CA ARG A 26 -44.15 -24.59 -24.34
C ARG A 26 -44.90 -25.39 -25.40
N ASN A 27 -45.55 -26.49 -25.02
CA ASN A 27 -46.33 -27.32 -25.93
C ASN A 27 -47.52 -26.56 -26.52
N GLY A 28 -48.18 -25.71 -25.73
CA GLY A 28 -49.26 -24.83 -26.20
C GLY A 28 -48.81 -23.90 -27.32
N PHE A 29 -47.71 -23.14 -27.12
CA PHE A 29 -47.18 -22.25 -28.16
C PHE A 29 -46.68 -23.01 -29.39
N ILE A 30 -46.03 -24.16 -29.20
CA ILE A 30 -45.58 -25.02 -30.29
C ILE A 30 -46.78 -25.54 -31.11
N GLN A 31 -47.91 -25.84 -30.47
CA GLN A 31 -49.11 -26.24 -31.18
C GLN A 31 -49.73 -25.07 -31.95
N SER A 32 -49.81 -23.86 -31.37
CA SER A 32 -50.27 -22.67 -32.08
C SER A 32 -49.43 -22.35 -33.32
N LEU A 33 -48.10 -22.54 -33.25
CA LEU A 33 -47.20 -22.39 -34.40
C LEU A 33 -47.44 -23.44 -35.50
N LYS A 34 -47.88 -24.65 -35.14
CA LYS A 34 -48.25 -25.70 -36.09
C LYS A 34 -49.62 -25.47 -36.72
N ASP A 35 -50.56 -24.97 -35.94
CA ASP A 35 -51.95 -24.74 -36.37
C ASP A 35 -52.05 -23.54 -37.33
N ASP A 36 -51.31 -22.45 -37.08
CA ASP A 36 -51.22 -21.31 -38.00
C ASP A 36 -49.79 -20.72 -38.07
N PRO A 37 -48.95 -21.20 -39.01
CA PRO A 37 -47.59 -20.72 -39.19
C PRO A 37 -47.49 -19.23 -39.58
N SER A 38 -48.56 -18.63 -40.11
CA SER A 38 -48.56 -17.20 -40.50
C SER A 38 -48.51 -16.28 -39.28
N GLN A 39 -48.94 -16.78 -38.11
CA GLN A 39 -48.92 -16.05 -36.83
C GLN A 39 -47.61 -16.20 -36.06
N SER A 40 -46.58 -16.79 -36.68
CA SER A 40 -45.31 -17.09 -36.01
C SER A 40 -44.68 -15.89 -35.29
N ALA A 41 -44.76 -14.68 -35.86
CA ALA A 41 -44.27 -13.46 -35.22
C ALA A 41 -45.06 -13.09 -33.94
N ASN A 42 -46.38 -13.21 -33.99
CA ASN A 42 -47.26 -12.88 -32.85
C ASN A 42 -47.10 -13.90 -31.73
N VAL A 43 -47.13 -15.19 -32.08
CA VAL A 43 -46.97 -16.29 -31.11
C VAL A 43 -45.59 -16.26 -30.46
N LEU A 44 -44.53 -15.98 -31.23
CA LEU A 44 -43.18 -15.82 -30.69
C LEU A 44 -43.10 -14.61 -29.74
N GLY A 45 -43.75 -13.49 -30.08
CA GLY A 45 -43.82 -12.30 -29.22
C GLY A 45 -44.50 -12.56 -27.89
N GLU A 46 -45.62 -13.28 -27.89
CA GLU A 46 -46.34 -13.68 -26.68
C GLU A 46 -45.52 -14.67 -25.84
N ALA A 47 -44.91 -15.66 -26.49
CA ALA A 47 -44.06 -16.63 -25.82
C ALA A 47 -42.83 -15.98 -25.15
N LYS A 48 -42.17 -15.02 -25.84
CA LYS A 48 -41.07 -14.23 -25.27
C LYS A 48 -41.53 -13.42 -24.07
N LYS A 49 -42.63 -12.68 -24.20
CA LYS A 49 -43.19 -11.87 -23.12
C LYS A 49 -43.55 -12.72 -21.90
N LEU A 50 -44.13 -13.90 -22.12
CA LEU A 50 -44.47 -14.82 -21.05
C LEU A 50 -43.20 -15.41 -20.40
N ASN A 51 -42.22 -15.84 -21.21
CA ASN A 51 -40.92 -16.33 -20.75
C ASN A 51 -40.13 -15.26 -19.96
N GLU A 52 -40.21 -13.99 -20.34
CA GLU A 52 -39.64 -12.85 -19.60
C GLU A 52 -40.39 -12.60 -18.29
N SER A 53 -41.73 -12.64 -18.31
CA SER A 53 -42.54 -12.41 -17.11
C SER A 53 -42.41 -13.52 -16.05
N GLN A 54 -42.09 -14.74 -16.51
CA GLN A 54 -41.83 -15.92 -15.69
C GLN A 54 -40.34 -16.13 -15.44
N ALA A 55 -39.47 -15.33 -16.05
CA ALA A 55 -38.08 -15.30 -15.65
C ALA A 55 -38.05 -15.04 -14.14
N PRO A 56 -37.19 -15.75 -13.38
CA PRO A 56 -37.00 -15.42 -11.98
C PRO A 56 -36.72 -13.93 -11.90
N LYS A 57 -37.64 -13.18 -11.28
CA LYS A 57 -37.43 -11.76 -11.04
C LYS A 57 -36.27 -11.72 -10.05
N ALA A 58 -35.08 -11.40 -10.54
CA ALA A 58 -34.01 -10.95 -9.66
C ALA A 58 -34.60 -9.77 -8.90
N ASP A 59 -34.89 -9.97 -7.61
CA ASP A 59 -35.21 -8.85 -6.73
C ASP A 59 -33.98 -7.94 -6.78
N ASN A 60 -34.08 -6.84 -7.52
CA ASN A 60 -33.10 -5.75 -7.53
C ASN A 60 -33.11 -4.99 -6.20
N ASN A 61 -33.35 -5.68 -5.09
CA ASN A 61 -33.28 -5.17 -3.74
C ASN A 61 -31.97 -5.66 -3.10
N PHE A 62 -30.86 -5.41 -3.81
CA PHE A 62 -29.54 -5.64 -3.25
C PHE A 62 -29.44 -4.85 -1.94
N ASN A 63 -29.13 -5.53 -0.85
CA ASN A 63 -28.76 -4.85 0.39
C ASN A 63 -27.45 -4.06 0.15
N LYS A 64 -27.09 -3.18 1.07
CA LYS A 64 -25.92 -2.31 0.91
C LYS A 64 -24.61 -3.08 0.66
N GLU A 65 -24.46 -4.24 1.28
CA GLU A 65 -23.27 -5.10 1.14
C GLU A 65 -23.20 -5.74 -0.25
N GLN A 66 -24.33 -6.16 -0.80
CA GLN A 66 -24.43 -6.70 -2.15
C GLN A 66 -24.21 -5.62 -3.22
N GLN A 67 -24.73 -4.40 -3.01
CA GLN A 67 -24.45 -3.26 -3.89
C GLN A 67 -22.96 -2.89 -3.88
N ASN A 68 -22.33 -2.92 -2.71
CA ASN A 68 -20.89 -2.72 -2.58
C ASN A 68 -20.11 -3.81 -3.32
N ALA A 69 -20.48 -5.09 -3.14
CA ALA A 69 -19.85 -6.19 -3.86
C ALA A 69 -19.96 -6.02 -5.39
N PHE A 70 -21.13 -5.61 -5.87
CA PHE A 70 -21.33 -5.30 -7.29
C PHE A 70 -20.40 -4.18 -7.76
N TYR A 71 -20.36 -3.06 -7.03
CA TYR A 71 -19.51 -1.91 -7.39
C TYR A 71 -18.02 -2.25 -7.34
N GLU A 72 -17.58 -3.00 -6.33
CA GLU A 72 -16.20 -3.43 -6.21
C GLU A 72 -15.78 -4.33 -7.37
N ILE A 73 -16.57 -5.36 -7.70
CA ILE A 73 -16.30 -6.28 -8.82
C ILE A 73 -16.26 -5.52 -10.15
N LEU A 74 -17.19 -4.59 -10.37
CA LEU A 74 -17.26 -3.80 -11.60
C LEU A 74 -15.99 -2.97 -11.85
N ASN A 75 -15.34 -2.49 -10.78
CA ASN A 75 -14.20 -1.60 -10.85
C ASN A 75 -12.85 -2.31 -10.63
N MET A 76 -12.80 -3.65 -10.65
CA MET A 76 -11.55 -4.39 -10.53
C MET A 76 -10.68 -4.23 -11.78
N PRO A 77 -9.45 -3.66 -11.64
CA PRO A 77 -8.64 -3.26 -12.79
C PRO A 77 -8.01 -4.43 -13.54
N ASN A 78 -7.82 -5.58 -12.89
CA ASN A 78 -7.09 -6.72 -13.45
C ASN A 78 -8.01 -7.86 -13.90
N LEU A 79 -9.32 -7.64 -13.89
CA LEU A 79 -10.29 -8.55 -14.50
C LEU A 79 -10.60 -8.09 -15.92
N ASN A 80 -10.57 -9.02 -16.87
CA ASN A 80 -11.06 -8.74 -18.21
C ASN A 80 -12.61 -8.66 -18.23
N GLU A 81 -13.18 -8.19 -19.34
CA GLU A 81 -14.63 -7.96 -19.44
C GLU A 81 -15.45 -9.23 -19.26
N GLU A 82 -15.01 -10.37 -19.79
CA GLU A 82 -15.72 -11.65 -19.66
C GLU A 82 -15.76 -12.13 -18.19
N GLN A 83 -14.61 -12.08 -17.49
CA GLN A 83 -14.51 -12.44 -16.08
C GLN A 83 -15.38 -11.53 -15.22
N ARG A 84 -15.29 -10.21 -15.42
CA ARG A 84 -16.09 -9.23 -14.71
C ARG A 84 -17.58 -9.46 -14.92
N ASN A 85 -18.01 -9.62 -16.17
CA ASN A 85 -19.41 -9.85 -16.51
C ASN A 85 -19.91 -11.19 -15.95
N GLY A 86 -19.06 -12.23 -15.92
CA GLY A 86 -19.36 -13.52 -15.30
C GLY A 86 -19.63 -13.42 -13.79
N PHE A 87 -18.79 -12.71 -13.04
CA PHE A 87 -19.01 -12.48 -11.61
C PHE A 87 -20.25 -11.63 -11.35
N ILE A 88 -20.46 -10.58 -12.15
CA ILE A 88 -21.63 -9.70 -12.04
C ILE A 88 -22.93 -10.47 -12.33
N GLN A 89 -22.93 -11.37 -13.31
CA GLN A 89 -24.10 -12.18 -13.61
C GLN A 89 -24.36 -13.20 -12.48
N SER A 90 -23.31 -13.87 -11.99
CA SER A 90 -23.44 -14.80 -10.85
C SER A 90 -23.99 -14.10 -9.59
N LEU A 91 -23.60 -12.84 -9.36
CA LEU A 91 -24.08 -12.02 -8.26
C LEU A 91 -25.56 -11.61 -8.43
N LYS A 92 -26.03 -11.42 -9.67
CA LYS A 92 -27.44 -11.16 -9.97
C LYS A 92 -28.30 -12.42 -9.83
N ASP A 93 -27.73 -13.57 -10.19
CA ASP A 93 -28.42 -14.86 -10.14
C ASP A 93 -28.59 -15.35 -8.69
N ASP A 94 -27.58 -15.13 -7.83
CA ASP A 94 -27.67 -15.40 -6.38
C ASP A 94 -26.98 -14.29 -5.55
N PRO A 95 -27.71 -13.21 -5.20
CA PRO A 95 -27.18 -12.12 -4.37
C PRO A 95 -26.73 -12.57 -2.98
N SER A 96 -27.21 -13.71 -2.46
CA SER A 96 -26.80 -14.20 -1.14
C SER A 96 -25.33 -14.64 -1.10
N GLN A 97 -24.76 -14.97 -2.27
CA GLN A 97 -23.35 -15.36 -2.43
C GLN A 97 -22.40 -14.17 -2.60
N SER A 98 -22.88 -12.94 -2.41
CA SER A 98 -22.10 -11.73 -2.68
C SER A 98 -20.73 -11.71 -1.99
N ALA A 99 -20.65 -12.16 -0.72
CA ALA A 99 -19.40 -12.24 0.01
C ALA A 99 -18.41 -13.23 -0.61
N ASN A 100 -18.89 -14.42 -1.00
CA ASN A 100 -18.08 -15.46 -1.59
C ASN A 100 -17.58 -15.05 -2.98
N LEU A 101 -18.49 -14.55 -3.83
CA LEU A 101 -18.17 -14.07 -5.19
C LEU A 101 -17.20 -12.89 -5.17
N LEU A 102 -17.39 -11.92 -4.26
CA LEU A 102 -16.47 -10.80 -4.08
C LEU A 102 -15.08 -11.30 -3.65
N SER A 103 -15.01 -12.25 -2.72
CA SER A 103 -13.74 -12.82 -2.29
C SER A 103 -13.00 -13.55 -3.41
N GLU A 104 -13.72 -14.31 -4.24
CA GLU A 104 -13.14 -15.01 -5.38
C GLU A 104 -12.67 -14.03 -6.46
N ALA A 105 -13.49 -13.04 -6.78
CA ALA A 105 -13.13 -11.96 -7.71
C ALA A 105 -11.90 -11.18 -7.24
N LYS A 106 -11.81 -10.82 -5.95
CA LYS A 106 -10.62 -10.17 -5.36
C LYS A 106 -9.37 -11.03 -5.51
N LYS A 107 -9.45 -12.31 -5.12
CA LYS A 107 -8.33 -13.25 -5.23
C LYS A 107 -7.86 -13.41 -6.68
N LEU A 108 -8.80 -13.51 -7.61
CA LEU A 108 -8.49 -13.60 -9.03
C LEU A 108 -7.87 -12.30 -9.55
N ASN A 109 -8.43 -11.15 -9.18
CA ASN A 109 -7.90 -9.81 -9.51
C ASN A 109 -6.49 -9.58 -8.93
N GLU A 110 -6.20 -10.07 -7.73
CA GLU A 110 -4.86 -10.03 -7.13
C GLU A 110 -3.89 -10.96 -7.86
N SER A 111 -4.33 -12.17 -8.22
CA SER A 111 -3.49 -13.14 -8.94
C SER A 111 -3.11 -12.70 -10.36
N GLN A 112 -4.02 -11.95 -10.99
CA GLN A 112 -3.87 -11.34 -12.31
C GLN A 112 -3.31 -9.91 -12.25
N ALA A 113 -3.13 -9.36 -11.05
CA ALA A 113 -2.39 -8.12 -10.91
C ALA A 113 -1.03 -8.30 -11.59
N PRO A 114 -0.56 -7.27 -12.33
CA PRO A 114 0.80 -7.29 -12.86
C PRO A 114 1.72 -7.65 -11.71
N LYS A 115 2.29 -8.86 -11.75
CA LYS A 115 3.35 -9.22 -10.83
C LYS A 115 4.53 -8.38 -11.29
N ALA A 116 4.71 -7.22 -10.67
CA ALA A 116 6.03 -6.63 -10.60
C ALA A 116 6.91 -7.76 -10.10
N ASP A 117 7.89 -8.17 -10.90
CA ASP A 117 8.87 -9.14 -10.46
C ASP A 117 9.49 -8.57 -9.17
N ASN A 118 8.99 -9.02 -8.01
CA ASN A 118 9.51 -8.73 -6.68
C ASN A 118 10.84 -9.47 -6.49
N LYS A 119 11.69 -9.43 -7.53
CA LYS A 119 13.06 -9.86 -7.54
C LYS A 119 13.95 -8.63 -7.48
N PHE A 120 13.56 -7.66 -6.65
CA PHE A 120 14.45 -6.58 -6.29
C PHE A 120 15.72 -7.20 -5.72
N ASN A 121 16.85 -6.93 -6.36
CA ASN A 121 18.15 -7.22 -5.79
C ASN A 121 18.35 -6.38 -4.52
N LYS A 122 19.41 -6.64 -3.77
CA LYS A 122 19.63 -5.96 -2.47
C LYS A 122 19.68 -4.44 -2.62
N GLU A 123 20.27 -3.93 -3.70
CA GLU A 123 20.40 -2.50 -3.97
C GLU A 123 19.05 -1.84 -4.25
N GLN A 124 18.18 -2.51 -5.01
CA GLN A 124 16.84 -2.03 -5.33
C GLN A 124 15.93 -2.06 -4.09
N GLN A 125 16.04 -3.08 -3.24
CA GLN A 125 15.32 -3.12 -1.95
C GLN A 125 15.78 -1.98 -1.03
N ASN A 126 17.09 -1.70 -1.00
CA ASN A 126 17.63 -0.60 -0.22
C ASN A 126 17.11 0.74 -0.77
N ALA A 127 17.12 0.94 -2.09
CA ALA A 127 16.58 2.14 -2.72
C ALA A 127 15.08 2.33 -2.40
N PHE A 128 14.30 1.26 -2.48
CA PHE A 128 12.89 1.28 -2.09
C PHE A 128 12.70 1.71 -0.63
N TYR A 129 13.43 1.08 0.29
CA TYR A 129 13.36 1.40 1.71
C TYR A 129 13.81 2.83 1.99
N GLU A 130 14.90 3.28 1.39
CA GLU A 130 15.41 4.64 1.58
C GLU A 130 14.41 5.69 1.07
N ILE A 131 13.88 5.54 -0.14
CA ILE A 131 12.87 6.47 -0.70
C ILE A 131 11.63 6.54 0.20
N LEU A 132 11.17 5.40 0.73
CA LEU A 132 10.00 5.32 1.59
C LEU A 132 10.17 6.13 2.89
N HIS A 133 11.40 6.28 3.38
CA HIS A 133 11.72 6.94 4.65
C HIS A 133 12.35 8.34 4.49
N LEU A 134 12.33 8.92 3.29
CA LEU A 134 12.78 10.30 3.09
C LEU A 134 11.79 11.28 3.77
N PRO A 135 12.25 12.04 4.79
CA PRO A 135 11.35 12.77 5.69
C PRO A 135 10.70 14.00 5.05
N ASN A 136 11.31 14.56 4.00
CA ASN A 136 10.90 15.83 3.41
C ASN A 136 10.16 15.65 2.08
N LEU A 137 9.83 14.41 1.70
CA LEU A 137 8.96 14.13 0.56
C LEU A 137 7.52 14.00 1.05
N ASN A 138 6.60 14.68 0.36
CA ASN A 138 5.17 14.46 0.58
C ASN A 138 4.74 13.08 0.03
N GLU A 139 3.53 12.63 0.40
CA GLU A 139 3.05 11.28 0.05
C GLU A 139 2.95 11.07 -1.46
N GLU A 140 2.52 12.07 -2.23
CA GLU A 140 2.37 11.97 -3.68
C GLU A 140 3.73 11.79 -4.37
N GLN A 141 4.73 12.58 -3.98
CA GLN A 141 6.10 12.48 -4.49
C GLN A 141 6.73 11.13 -4.13
N ARG A 142 6.57 10.70 -2.87
CA ARG A 142 7.08 9.41 -2.39
C ARG A 142 6.45 8.26 -3.17
N ASN A 143 5.12 8.26 -3.32
CA ASN A 143 4.40 7.23 -4.05
C ASN A 143 4.79 7.24 -5.54
N GLY A 144 5.01 8.41 -6.13
CA GLY A 144 5.54 8.55 -7.49
C GLY A 144 6.89 7.85 -7.68
N PHE A 145 7.89 8.17 -6.84
CA PHE A 145 9.21 7.51 -6.92
C PHE A 145 9.13 6.00 -6.69
N ILE A 146 8.31 5.57 -5.72
CA ILE A 146 8.12 4.15 -5.43
C ILE A 146 7.47 3.42 -6.61
N GLN A 147 6.51 4.05 -7.29
CA GLN A 147 5.88 3.46 -8.48
C GLN A 147 6.86 3.38 -9.64
N SER A 148 7.61 4.46 -9.94
CA SER A 148 8.65 4.42 -10.96
C SER A 148 9.72 3.36 -10.70
N LEU A 149 10.07 3.12 -9.43
CA LEU A 149 11.00 2.06 -9.03
C LEU A 149 10.42 0.65 -9.25
N LYS A 150 9.11 0.47 -9.11
CA LYS A 150 8.43 -0.80 -9.41
C LYS A 150 8.29 -1.03 -10.93
N ASP A 151 8.07 0.04 -11.69
CA ASP A 151 7.92 -0.02 -13.14
C ASP A 151 9.25 -0.33 -13.84
N ASP A 152 10.36 0.26 -13.37
CA ASP A 152 11.72 -0.07 -13.83
C ASP A 152 12.73 -0.14 -12.67
N PRO A 153 12.87 -1.33 -12.05
CA PRO A 153 13.85 -1.57 -10.98
C PRO A 153 15.31 -1.29 -11.37
N SER A 154 15.66 -1.37 -12.66
CA SER A 154 17.03 -1.13 -13.11
C SER A 154 17.48 0.32 -12.87
N GLN A 155 16.52 1.25 -12.76
CA GLN A 155 16.77 2.68 -12.49
C GLN A 155 16.90 3.03 -11.01
N SER A 156 16.94 2.04 -10.12
CA SER A 156 17.00 2.26 -8.66
C SER A 156 18.04 3.28 -8.21
N ALA A 157 19.25 3.25 -8.77
CA ALA A 157 20.31 4.20 -8.45
C ALA A 157 19.95 5.64 -8.84
N ASN A 158 19.38 5.83 -10.05
CA ASN A 158 19.00 7.14 -10.57
C ASN A 158 17.81 7.73 -9.79
N LEU A 159 16.78 6.90 -9.55
CA LEU A 159 15.58 7.31 -8.81
C LEU A 159 15.89 7.65 -7.35
N LEU A 160 16.74 6.86 -6.69
CA LEU A 160 17.18 7.16 -5.32
C LEU A 160 17.95 8.48 -5.25
N ALA A 161 18.84 8.73 -6.23
CA ALA A 161 19.61 9.98 -6.28
C ALA A 161 18.71 11.20 -6.50
N GLU A 162 17.72 11.10 -7.38
CA GLU A 162 16.74 12.16 -7.63
C GLU A 162 15.85 12.41 -6.40
N ALA A 163 15.34 11.34 -5.78
CA ALA A 163 14.52 11.42 -4.57
C ALA A 163 15.29 12.07 -3.42
N LYS A 164 16.56 11.70 -3.20
CA LYS A 164 17.43 12.33 -2.19
C LYS A 164 17.67 13.80 -2.49
N LYS A 165 18.01 14.14 -3.74
CA LYS A 165 18.22 15.55 -4.14
C LYS A 165 16.97 16.39 -3.91
N LEU A 166 15.78 15.85 -4.23
CA LEU A 166 14.53 16.53 -4.00
C LEU A 166 14.22 16.65 -2.50
N ASN A 167 14.43 15.58 -1.73
CA ASN A 167 14.31 15.57 -0.28
C ASN A 167 15.24 16.60 0.38
N ASP A 168 16.45 16.79 -0.13
CA ASP A 168 17.42 17.76 0.38
C ASP A 168 17.03 19.19 0.00
N ALA A 169 16.51 19.39 -1.21
CA ALA A 169 15.99 20.69 -1.65
C ALA A 169 14.73 21.12 -0.90
N GLN A 170 13.89 20.14 -0.51
CA GLN A 170 12.69 20.33 0.29
C GLN A 170 12.94 20.21 1.79
N ALA A 171 14.14 19.80 2.20
CA ALA A 171 14.51 19.84 3.60
C ALA A 171 14.18 21.23 4.11
N PRO A 172 13.53 21.33 5.30
CA PRO A 172 13.39 22.60 5.96
C PRO A 172 14.76 23.23 5.93
N LYS A 173 14.90 24.34 5.20
CA LYS A 173 16.09 25.15 5.33
C LYS A 173 16.00 25.59 6.77
N ALA A 174 16.71 24.89 7.65
CA ALA A 174 17.11 25.48 8.90
C ALA A 174 17.67 26.81 8.47
N ASP A 175 17.04 27.90 8.91
CA ASP A 175 17.69 29.18 8.85
C ASP A 175 19.02 28.93 9.53
N ASN A 176 20.08 28.74 8.76
CA ASN A 176 21.48 28.77 9.20
C ASN A 176 21.80 30.23 9.56
N LYS A 177 20.94 30.83 10.39
CA LYS A 177 21.11 32.04 11.16
C LYS A 177 21.95 31.77 12.41
N PHE A 178 22.39 30.52 12.61
CA PHE A 178 23.40 30.23 13.61
C PHE A 178 24.72 30.86 13.20
N ASN A 179 25.13 31.90 13.91
CA ASN A 179 26.48 32.45 13.81
C ASN A 179 27.51 31.39 14.25
N LYS A 180 28.79 31.68 14.03
CA LYS A 180 29.87 30.71 14.34
C LYS A 180 29.89 30.28 15.81
N GLU A 181 29.56 31.18 16.75
CA GLU A 181 29.52 30.87 18.18
C GLU A 181 28.40 29.88 18.51
N GLN A 182 27.23 30.04 17.89
CA GLN A 182 26.08 29.15 18.10
C GLN A 182 26.32 27.76 17.50
N GLN A 183 26.96 27.69 16.33
CA GLN A 183 27.39 26.42 15.73
C GLN A 183 28.43 25.70 16.59
N ASN A 184 29.38 26.45 17.16
CA ASN A 184 30.37 25.89 18.08
C ASN A 184 29.70 25.35 19.35
N ALA A 185 28.75 26.08 19.93
CA ALA A 185 27.99 25.62 21.10
C ALA A 185 27.22 24.32 20.81
N PHE A 186 26.57 24.22 19.64
CA PHE A 186 25.91 22.98 19.19
C PHE A 186 26.90 21.81 19.13
N TYR A 187 28.06 22.03 18.48
CA TYR A 187 29.08 20.99 18.33
C TYR A 187 29.67 20.57 19.67
N GLU A 188 29.96 21.51 20.57
CA GLU A 188 30.50 21.21 21.89
C GLU A 188 29.52 20.40 22.73
N ILE A 189 28.24 20.80 22.81
CA ILE A 189 27.20 20.07 23.55
C ILE A 189 27.06 18.64 23.03
N LEU A 190 27.11 18.45 21.70
CA LEU A 190 26.98 17.15 21.07
C LEU A 190 28.07 16.16 21.52
N HIS A 191 29.27 16.66 21.85
CA HIS A 191 30.45 15.85 22.18
C HIS A 191 30.78 15.83 23.68
N LEU A 192 29.90 16.33 24.55
CA LEU A 192 30.09 16.20 26.01
C LEU A 192 29.92 14.72 26.43
N PRO A 193 30.97 14.09 27.00
CA PRO A 193 31.02 12.65 27.20
C PRO A 193 30.16 12.14 28.35
N ASN A 194 29.84 12.99 29.32
CA ASN A 194 29.17 12.59 30.57
C ASN A 194 27.69 13.00 30.60
N LEU A 195 27.11 13.40 29.48
CA LEU A 195 25.68 13.67 29.35
C LEU A 195 24.96 12.46 28.77
N THR A 196 23.79 12.14 29.32
CA THR A 196 22.87 11.19 28.69
C THR A 196 22.34 11.73 27.36
N GLU A 197 21.87 10.85 26.48
CA GLU A 197 21.28 11.27 25.19
C GLU A 197 20.07 12.19 25.40
N GLU A 198 19.25 11.94 26.41
CA GLU A 198 18.08 12.76 26.73
C GLU A 198 18.50 14.18 27.17
N GLN A 199 19.48 14.30 28.07
CA GLN A 199 20.02 15.60 28.48
C GLN A 199 20.65 16.35 27.31
N ARG A 200 21.45 15.66 26.49
CA ARG A 200 22.08 16.23 25.28
C ARG A 200 21.00 16.74 24.32
N ASN A 201 19.99 15.94 24.03
CA ASN A 201 18.90 16.33 23.14
C ASN A 201 18.09 17.51 23.69
N GLY A 202 17.88 17.57 25.02
CA GLY A 202 17.23 18.70 25.68
C GLY A 202 17.99 20.02 25.51
N PHE A 203 19.31 20.02 25.70
CA PHE A 203 20.15 21.22 25.48
C PHE A 203 20.18 21.63 24.00
N ILE A 204 20.28 20.66 23.10
CA ILE A 204 20.28 20.91 21.65
C ILE A 204 18.93 21.50 21.19
N GLN A 205 17.81 21.02 21.75
CA GLN A 205 16.50 21.57 21.44
C GLN A 205 16.35 23.00 21.98
N SER A 206 16.78 23.26 23.21
CA SER A 206 16.78 24.60 23.80
C SER A 206 17.59 25.59 22.95
N LEU A 207 18.73 25.15 22.40
CA LEU A 207 19.58 25.95 21.51
C LEU A 207 18.92 26.21 20.14
N LYS A 208 18.07 25.30 19.66
CA LYS A 208 17.28 25.49 18.44
C LYS A 208 16.12 26.45 18.65
N ASP A 209 15.48 26.37 19.82
CA ASP A 209 14.31 27.18 20.17
C ASP A 209 14.70 28.65 20.39
N ASP A 210 15.84 28.90 21.06
CA ASP A 210 16.44 30.24 21.17
C ASP A 210 17.97 30.20 20.96
N PRO A 211 18.45 30.48 19.74
CA PRO A 211 19.88 30.54 19.44
C PRO A 211 20.62 31.63 20.20
N SER A 212 19.94 32.70 20.65
CA SER A 212 20.61 33.88 21.22
C SER A 212 21.25 33.58 22.58
N VAL A 213 20.77 32.56 23.28
CA VAL A 213 21.24 32.12 24.60
C VAL A 213 22.28 30.98 24.52
N SER A 214 22.99 30.86 23.40
CA SER A 214 23.91 29.74 23.17
C SER A 214 25.05 29.64 24.18
N LYS A 215 25.48 30.76 24.76
CA LYS A 215 26.56 30.81 25.75
C LYS A 215 26.10 30.24 27.09
N GLU A 216 24.89 30.59 27.51
CA GLU A 216 24.26 30.14 28.74
C GLU A 216 23.98 28.64 28.68
N ILE A 217 23.38 28.16 27.58
CA ILE A 217 23.07 26.73 27.38
C ILE A 217 24.35 25.89 27.38
N LEU A 218 25.40 26.33 26.68
CA LEU A 218 26.69 25.62 26.65
C LEU A 218 27.32 25.57 28.05
N ALA A 219 27.26 26.65 28.82
CA ALA A 219 27.81 26.70 30.16
C ALA A 219 27.08 25.76 31.12
N GLU A 220 25.75 25.69 31.03
CA GLU A 220 24.94 24.77 31.83
C GLU A 220 25.22 23.30 31.46
N ALA A 221 25.31 23.00 30.16
CA ALA A 221 25.64 21.67 29.68
C ALA A 221 27.03 21.21 30.16
N LYS A 222 28.04 22.08 30.09
CA LYS A 222 29.39 21.81 30.63
C LYS A 222 29.37 21.57 32.13
N LYS A 223 28.71 22.43 32.89
CA LYS A 223 28.59 22.29 34.34
C LYS A 223 27.93 20.96 34.73
N LEU A 224 26.88 20.56 34.01
CA LEU A 224 26.21 19.29 34.24
C LEU A 224 27.11 18.10 33.82
N ASN A 225 27.82 18.21 32.71
CA ASN A 225 28.81 17.23 32.26
C ASN A 225 29.94 17.04 33.29
N ASP A 226 30.42 18.13 33.90
CA ASP A 226 31.48 18.10 34.90
C ASP A 226 30.96 17.54 36.23
N ALA A 227 29.72 17.86 36.61
CA ALA A 227 29.07 17.28 37.79
C ALA A 227 28.83 15.76 37.67
N GLN A 228 28.60 15.30 36.43
CA GLN A 228 28.45 13.88 36.09
C GLN A 228 29.78 13.20 35.72
N ALA A 229 30.87 13.95 35.65
CA ALA A 229 32.18 13.37 35.41
C ALA A 229 32.47 12.34 36.51
N PRO A 230 33.02 11.17 36.15
CA PRO A 230 33.48 10.23 37.15
C PRO A 230 34.45 10.96 38.09
N LYS A 231 34.11 11.05 39.38
CA LYS A 231 35.08 11.52 40.37
C LYS A 231 36.18 10.49 40.37
N GLU A 232 37.41 10.89 40.03
CA GLU A 232 38.58 10.08 40.30
C GLU A 232 38.52 9.75 41.81
N GLU A 233 38.24 8.49 42.13
CA GLU A 233 38.58 7.96 43.43
C GLU A 233 40.10 8.10 43.54
N ASP A 234 40.50 9.08 44.34
CA ASP A 234 41.84 9.26 44.83
C ASP A 234 42.25 7.97 45.58
N ASN A 235 42.75 7.01 44.81
CA ASN A 235 43.39 5.80 45.32
C ASN A 235 44.72 6.22 45.92
N ASN A 236 44.59 6.73 47.13
CA ASN A 236 45.62 7.11 48.08
C ASN A 236 46.58 5.92 48.28
N LYS A 237 47.65 5.87 47.49
CA LYS A 237 48.82 5.04 47.77
C LYS A 237 49.81 5.92 48.55
N PRO A 238 50.07 5.65 49.84
CA PRO A 238 51.02 6.45 50.59
C PRO A 238 52.43 6.17 50.04
N GLY A 239 53.10 7.23 49.60
CA GLY A 239 54.53 7.21 49.34
C GLY A 239 55.33 7.24 50.64
N LYS A 240 56.39 6.43 50.67
CA LYS A 240 57.68 6.55 51.40
C LYS A 240 58.40 5.20 51.21
N GLU A 241 59.70 5.10 50.99
CA GLU A 241 60.77 6.03 51.30
C GLU A 241 62.04 5.68 50.51
N ASP A 242 62.92 6.67 50.53
CA ASP A 242 64.26 6.84 49.97
C ASP A 242 65.21 5.65 49.78
N GLY A 243 66.15 5.91 48.87
CA GLY A 243 67.14 4.95 48.40
C GLY A 243 68.23 4.59 49.40
N ASN A 244 68.81 3.41 49.17
CA ASN A 244 70.21 3.17 49.41
C ASN A 244 70.68 1.96 48.58
N LYS A 245 71.55 2.19 47.59
CA LYS A 245 72.52 1.17 47.20
C LYS A 245 73.58 1.12 48.30
N PRO A 246 74.01 -0.08 48.69
CA PRO A 246 75.42 -0.35 48.49
C PRO A 246 75.61 -1.68 47.77
N GLY A 247 76.58 -1.69 46.85
CA GLY A 247 77.11 -2.92 46.29
C GLY A 247 77.76 -3.77 47.39
N LYS A 248 77.74 -5.08 47.17
CA LYS A 248 78.79 -5.97 47.65
C LYS A 248 79.13 -6.95 46.53
N GLU A 249 80.36 -6.82 46.08
CA GLU A 249 81.13 -7.89 45.47
C GLU A 249 81.37 -9.03 46.48
N ASP A 250 81.78 -10.16 45.91
CA ASP A 250 82.51 -11.30 46.47
C ASP A 250 81.77 -12.48 47.12
N GLY A 251 81.81 -13.60 46.37
CA GLY A 251 82.54 -14.80 46.81
C GLY A 251 81.73 -16.00 47.31
N ASN A 252 81.53 -17.03 46.47
CA ASN A 252 82.26 -18.32 46.46
C ASN A 252 81.50 -19.37 45.63
#